data_AF-A0A2T3JCS1-F1
#
_entry.id   AF-A0A2T3JCS1-F1
#
_cell.length_a   1.000
_cell.length_b   1.000
_cell.length_c   1.000
_cell.angle_alpha   90.00
_cell.angle_beta   90.00
_cell.angle_gamma   90.00
#
_symmetry.space_group_name_H-M   'P 1'
#
loop_
_entity.id
_entity.type
_entity.pdbx_description
1 polymer ?
#
loop_
_entity_poly.entity_id
_entity_poly.type
_entity_poly.pdbx_seq_one_letter_code
_entity_poly.pdbx_strand_id
1 'polypeptide(L)'
;MSLSVIAGVAALAMEYGPTAIRGISSLFGGSDTADKVADAVEKADSMFGASKQQKELAVTRELQNLPPESLIELEKIKVELEKETTRRHELTLSDKQAEHHETQVTIREGDKAEDEYVRHTRPWGCRLSLYSAIAYIFLFDGLDAWDKGTGANWEIAAGLMMPFLTYLGWRTADKRGMTKGTGSMVGDAMTTLKSLSPLDRSGNPIPPRPRGY
;
A
#
# COMPACT_ATOMS: atom_id res chain seq x y z
N MET A 1 27.06 -20.83 -14.82
CA MET A 1 26.23 -19.60 -14.77
C MET A 1 24.94 -19.94 -14.04
N SER A 2 24.53 -19.11 -13.09
CA SER A 2 23.76 -19.54 -11.93
C SER A 2 22.27 -19.72 -12.20
N LEU A 3 21.68 -20.74 -11.56
CA LEU A 3 20.23 -20.96 -11.39
C LEU A 3 19.44 -19.68 -11.08
N SER A 4 20.08 -18.67 -10.48
CA SER A 4 19.49 -17.37 -10.19
C SER A 4 19.11 -16.54 -11.42
N VAL A 5 19.85 -16.64 -12.54
CA VAL A 5 19.48 -15.94 -13.78
C VAL A 5 18.23 -16.58 -14.37
N ILE A 6 18.21 -17.92 -14.44
CA ILE A 6 17.09 -18.70 -14.98
C ILE A 6 15.83 -18.50 -14.13
N ALA A 7 15.95 -18.55 -12.79
CA ALA A 7 14.85 -18.28 -11.88
C ALA A 7 14.34 -16.83 -11.98
N GLY A 8 15.24 -15.85 -12.18
CA GLY A 8 14.88 -14.45 -12.39
C GLY A 8 14.11 -14.24 -13.70
N VAL A 9 14.53 -14.90 -14.79
CA VAL A 9 13.78 -14.88 -16.06
C VAL A 9 12.43 -15.56 -15.91
N ALA A 10 12.35 -16.72 -15.25
CA ALA A 10 11.08 -17.41 -15.02
C ALA A 10 10.07 -16.57 -14.24
N ALA A 11 10.52 -15.86 -13.19
CA ALA A 11 9.66 -14.98 -12.40
C ALA A 11 9.14 -13.78 -13.20
N LEU A 12 10.03 -13.10 -13.95
CA LEU A 12 9.65 -11.99 -14.83
C LEU A 12 8.73 -12.48 -15.97
N ALA A 13 9.07 -13.60 -16.61
CA ALA A 13 8.31 -14.18 -17.70
C ALA A 13 6.87 -14.55 -17.27
N MET A 14 6.69 -15.08 -16.06
CA MET A 14 5.37 -15.34 -15.47
C MET A 14 4.58 -14.07 -15.13
N GLU A 15 5.25 -12.98 -14.77
CA GLU A 15 4.61 -11.70 -14.47
C GLU A 15 4.12 -10.97 -15.73
N TYR A 16 4.87 -11.06 -16.82
CA TYR A 16 4.58 -10.39 -18.09
C TYR A 16 3.75 -11.23 -19.06
N GLY A 17 3.76 -12.55 -18.91
CA GLY A 17 3.02 -13.47 -19.77
C GLY A 17 3.67 -13.70 -21.15
N PRO A 18 3.16 -14.67 -21.91
CA PRO A 18 3.81 -15.16 -23.13
C PRO A 18 3.79 -14.13 -24.29
N THR A 19 2.78 -13.25 -24.32
CA THR A 19 2.64 -12.22 -25.37
C THR A 19 3.68 -11.12 -25.27
N ALA A 20 4.06 -10.71 -24.05
CA ALA A 20 5.12 -9.72 -23.84
C ALA A 20 6.50 -10.27 -24.25
N ILE A 21 6.76 -11.55 -23.98
CA ILE A 21 8.01 -12.23 -24.34
C ILE A 21 8.14 -12.34 -25.86
N ARG A 22 7.07 -12.75 -26.55
CA ARG A 22 7.02 -12.77 -28.03
C ARG A 22 7.14 -11.37 -28.63
N GLY A 23 6.53 -10.36 -28.00
CA GLY A 23 6.67 -8.95 -28.36
C GLY A 23 8.12 -8.46 -28.29
N ILE A 24 8.79 -8.68 -27.16
CA ILE A 24 10.19 -8.32 -26.98
C ILE A 24 11.09 -9.11 -27.95
N SER A 25 10.82 -10.40 -28.16
CA SER A 25 11.54 -11.23 -29.14
C SER A 25 11.45 -10.69 -30.57
N SER A 26 10.25 -10.26 -30.99
CA SER A 26 10.05 -9.68 -32.32
C SER A 26 10.81 -8.38 -32.54
N LEU A 27 11.11 -7.62 -31.48
CA LEU A 27 11.95 -6.42 -31.55
C LEU A 27 13.43 -6.74 -31.80
N PHE A 28 13.87 -7.97 -31.48
CA PHE A 28 15.25 -8.44 -31.68
C PHE A 28 15.44 -9.32 -32.92
N GLY A 29 14.46 -9.37 -33.82
CA GLY A 29 14.53 -10.15 -35.06
C GLY A 29 13.96 -11.58 -34.97
N GLY A 30 13.28 -11.90 -33.86
CA GLY A 30 12.72 -13.22 -33.60
C GLY A 30 13.77 -14.20 -33.07
N SER A 31 13.37 -15.02 -32.09
CA SER A 31 14.23 -16.04 -31.49
C SER A 31 13.41 -17.26 -31.11
N ASP A 32 13.88 -18.43 -31.57
CA ASP A 32 13.35 -19.76 -31.21
C ASP A 32 13.42 -20.02 -29.70
N THR A 33 14.31 -19.32 -28.98
CA THR A 33 14.47 -19.49 -27.54
C THR A 33 13.42 -18.69 -26.78
N ALA A 34 13.07 -17.51 -27.27
CA ALA A 34 11.97 -16.70 -26.72
C ALA A 34 10.60 -17.34 -26.95
N ASP A 35 10.39 -18.01 -28.10
CA ASP A 35 9.16 -18.77 -28.35
C ASP A 35 9.05 -19.96 -27.40
N LYS A 36 10.15 -20.69 -27.15
CA LYS A 36 10.17 -21.76 -26.14
C LYS A 36 9.93 -21.26 -24.72
N VAL A 37 10.41 -20.07 -24.36
CA VAL A 37 10.13 -19.43 -23.06
C VAL A 37 8.65 -19.04 -22.97
N ALA A 38 8.10 -18.45 -24.02
CA ALA A 38 6.68 -18.09 -24.07
C ALA A 38 5.78 -19.32 -23.98
N ASP A 39 6.12 -20.40 -24.69
CA ASP A 39 5.41 -21.67 -24.63
C ASP A 39 5.50 -22.32 -23.23
N ALA A 40 6.65 -22.19 -22.56
CA ALA A 40 6.83 -22.66 -21.18
C ALA A 40 5.95 -21.89 -20.18
N VAL A 41 5.87 -20.57 -20.33
CA VAL A 41 4.96 -19.72 -19.53
C VAL A 41 3.50 -20.05 -19.82
N GLU A 42 3.14 -20.27 -21.08
CA GLU A 42 1.77 -20.62 -21.49
C GLU A 42 1.33 -21.97 -20.90
N LYS A 43 2.21 -22.97 -20.90
CA LYS A 43 1.98 -24.25 -20.23
C LYS A 43 1.87 -24.08 -18.71
N ALA A 44 2.73 -23.29 -18.08
CA ALA A 44 2.67 -23.04 -16.65
C ALA A 44 1.39 -22.28 -16.25
N ASP A 45 0.90 -21.37 -17.09
CA ASP A 45 -0.35 -20.65 -16.87
C ASP A 45 -1.58 -21.56 -17.02
N SER A 46 -1.53 -22.52 -17.94
CA SER A 46 -2.57 -23.55 -18.12
C SER A 46 -2.72 -24.50 -16.93
N MET A 47 -1.75 -24.54 -15.99
CA MET A 47 -1.85 -25.30 -14.75
C MET A 47 -2.82 -24.62 -13.77
N PHE A 48 -4.12 -24.92 -13.92
CA PHE A 48 -5.18 -24.46 -13.02
C PHE A 48 -4.96 -24.97 -11.58
N GLY A 49 -5.04 -24.08 -10.59
CA GLY A 49 -4.91 -24.41 -9.17
C GLY A 49 -3.47 -24.53 -8.63
N ALA A 50 -2.45 -24.39 -9.47
CA ALA A 50 -1.06 -24.34 -9.03
C ALA A 50 -0.72 -22.98 -8.39
N SER A 51 0.07 -22.98 -7.31
CA SER A 51 0.55 -21.74 -6.68
C SER A 51 1.54 -21.00 -7.59
N LYS A 52 1.67 -19.68 -7.41
CA LYS A 52 2.62 -18.84 -8.20
C LYS A 52 4.04 -19.44 -8.21
N GLN A 53 4.48 -19.95 -7.05
CA GLN A 53 5.78 -20.61 -6.87
C GLN A 53 5.90 -21.94 -7.63
N GLN A 54 4.81 -22.71 -7.75
CA GLN A 54 4.81 -23.97 -8.51
C GLN A 54 4.89 -23.72 -10.02
N LYS A 55 4.22 -22.66 -10.50
CA LYS A 55 4.29 -22.22 -11.90
C LYS A 55 5.67 -21.69 -12.26
N GLU A 56 6.27 -20.85 -11.42
CA GLU A 56 7.64 -20.35 -11.58
C GLU A 56 8.67 -21.50 -11.59
N LEU A 57 8.49 -22.52 -10.75
CA LEU A 57 9.37 -23.70 -10.73
C LEU A 57 9.23 -24.56 -12.00
N ALA A 58 8.02 -24.66 -12.57
CA ALA A 58 7.78 -25.38 -13.82
C ALA A 58 8.49 -24.69 -15.00
N VAL A 59 8.35 -23.36 -15.12
CA VAL A 59 9.06 -22.56 -16.13
C VAL A 59 10.57 -22.65 -15.93
N THR A 60 11.05 -22.56 -14.68
CA THR A 60 12.49 -22.69 -14.38
C THR A 60 13.07 -24.03 -14.84
N ARG A 61 12.31 -25.13 -14.70
CA ARG A 61 12.74 -26.46 -15.17
C ARG A 61 12.78 -26.56 -16.69
N GLU A 62 11.81 -25.98 -17.40
CA GLU A 62 11.85 -25.93 -18.87
C GLU A 62 13.01 -25.06 -19.37
N LEU A 63 13.31 -23.95 -18.71
CA LEU A 63 14.43 -23.08 -19.05
C LEU A 63 15.81 -23.70 -18.74
N GLN A 64 15.91 -24.61 -17.77
CA GLN A 64 17.14 -25.37 -17.49
C GLN A 64 17.50 -26.36 -18.60
N ASN A 65 16.52 -26.80 -19.40
CA ASN A 65 16.73 -27.77 -20.48
C ASN A 65 17.14 -27.10 -21.81
N LEU A 66 17.26 -25.77 -21.85
CA LEU A 66 17.63 -25.04 -23.06
C LEU A 66 19.15 -25.12 -23.34
N PRO A 67 19.57 -25.10 -24.62
CA PRO A 67 20.97 -25.20 -25.00
C PRO A 67 21.78 -24.00 -24.48
N PRO A 68 23.08 -24.17 -24.17
CA PRO A 68 23.89 -23.12 -23.55
C PRO A 68 24.02 -21.83 -24.39
N GLU A 69 23.83 -21.91 -25.71
CA GLU A 69 23.81 -20.75 -26.62
C GLU A 69 22.59 -19.84 -26.39
N SER A 70 21.45 -20.41 -25.98
CA SER A 70 20.23 -19.66 -25.67
C SER A 70 20.33 -18.79 -24.40
N LEU A 71 21.32 -19.03 -23.56
CA LEU A 71 21.49 -18.31 -22.29
C LEU A 71 21.83 -16.83 -22.50
N ILE A 72 22.53 -16.50 -23.60
CA ILE A 72 22.86 -15.12 -23.97
C ILE A 72 21.59 -14.37 -24.41
N GLU A 73 20.68 -15.06 -25.12
CA GLU A 73 19.40 -14.48 -25.53
C GLU A 73 18.46 -14.30 -24.34
N LEU A 74 18.43 -15.26 -23.41
CA LEU A 74 17.69 -15.13 -22.15
C LEU A 74 18.17 -13.93 -21.32
N GLU A 75 19.48 -13.69 -21.28
CA GLU A 75 20.04 -12.54 -20.56
C GLU A 75 19.64 -11.21 -21.22
N LYS A 76 19.62 -11.14 -22.55
CA LYS A 76 19.10 -9.97 -23.28
C LYS A 76 17.61 -9.74 -23.01
N ILE A 77 16.80 -10.79 -23.06
CA ILE A 77 15.36 -10.73 -22.77
C ILE A 77 15.12 -10.28 -21.32
N LYS A 78 15.93 -10.80 -20.38
CA LYS A 78 15.87 -10.41 -18.96
C LYS A 78 16.10 -8.91 -18.78
N VAL A 79 17.18 -8.39 -19.35
CA VAL A 79 17.54 -6.97 -19.21
C VAL A 79 16.44 -6.08 -19.77
N GLU A 80 15.81 -6.47 -20.88
CA GLU A 80 14.74 -5.68 -21.48
C GLU A 80 13.43 -5.75 -20.68
N LEU A 81 13.09 -6.92 -20.14
CA LEU A 81 11.97 -7.07 -19.21
C LEU A 81 12.17 -6.21 -17.95
N GLU A 82 13.38 -6.17 -17.39
CA GLU A 82 13.70 -5.32 -16.23
C GLU A 82 13.56 -3.82 -16.54
N LYS A 83 13.95 -3.38 -17.74
CA LYS A 83 13.74 -1.98 -18.18
C LYS A 83 12.25 -1.64 -18.32
N GLU A 84 11.47 -2.51 -18.96
CA GLU A 84 10.02 -2.32 -19.08
C GLU A 84 9.33 -2.32 -17.70
N THR A 85 9.81 -3.16 -16.77
CA THR A 85 9.36 -3.15 -15.36
C THR A 85 9.59 -1.80 -14.72
N THR A 86 10.82 -1.30 -14.83
CA THR A 86 11.22 -0.02 -14.25
C THR A 86 10.38 1.13 -14.84
N ARG A 87 10.17 1.12 -16.16
CA ARG A 87 9.37 2.12 -16.87
C ARG A 87 7.91 2.13 -16.42
N ARG A 88 7.28 0.97 -16.25
CA ARG A 88 5.89 0.88 -15.76
C ARG A 88 5.76 1.37 -14.31
N HIS A 89 6.75 1.04 -13.47
CA HIS A 89 6.79 1.56 -12.11
C HIS A 89 6.92 3.08 -12.10
N GLU A 90 7.80 3.64 -12.94
CA GLU A 90 7.95 5.08 -13.08
C GLU A 90 6.65 5.76 -13.52
N LEU A 91 5.96 5.23 -14.54
CA LEU A 91 4.66 5.75 -14.98
C LEU A 91 3.61 5.70 -13.86
N THR A 92 3.50 4.55 -13.18
CA THR A 92 2.54 4.39 -12.07
C THR A 92 2.83 5.35 -10.91
N LEU A 93 4.12 5.57 -10.62
CA LEU A 93 4.53 6.50 -9.57
C LEU A 93 4.30 7.96 -10.00
N SER A 94 4.57 8.29 -11.26
CA SER A 94 4.29 9.60 -11.85
C SER A 94 2.80 9.93 -11.80
N ASP A 95 1.94 8.99 -12.18
CA ASP A 95 0.48 9.17 -12.14
C ASP A 95 0.00 9.42 -10.71
N LYS A 96 0.46 8.62 -9.74
CA LYS A 96 0.15 8.84 -8.31
C LYS A 96 0.64 10.20 -7.81
N GLN A 97 1.84 10.63 -8.25
CA GLN A 97 2.36 11.94 -7.88
C GLN A 97 1.52 13.07 -8.48
N ALA A 98 1.05 12.92 -9.73
CA ALA A 98 0.15 13.88 -10.38
C ALA A 98 -1.20 13.97 -9.67
N GLU A 99 -1.82 12.83 -9.33
CA GLU A 99 -3.07 12.79 -8.54
C GLU A 99 -2.92 13.48 -7.18
N HIS A 100 -1.81 13.23 -6.49
CA HIS A 100 -1.50 13.90 -5.22
C HIS A 100 -1.26 15.40 -5.40
N HIS A 101 -0.63 15.80 -6.51
CA HIS A 101 -0.42 17.20 -6.84
C HIS A 101 -1.74 17.93 -7.06
N GLU A 102 -2.65 17.40 -7.89
CA GLU A 102 -3.96 17.99 -8.16
C GLU A 102 -4.83 18.09 -6.90
N THR A 103 -4.80 17.06 -6.06
CA THR A 103 -5.51 17.05 -4.77
C THR A 103 -4.99 18.18 -3.87
N GLN A 104 -3.67 18.35 -3.77
CA GLN A 104 -3.07 19.42 -2.99
C GLN A 104 -3.34 20.80 -3.58
N VAL A 105 -3.33 20.95 -4.91
CA VAL A 105 -3.69 22.21 -5.58
C VAL A 105 -5.12 22.59 -5.22
N THR A 106 -6.07 21.67 -5.34
CA THR A 106 -7.48 21.90 -4.98
C THR A 106 -7.65 22.32 -3.50
N ILE A 107 -6.92 21.67 -2.59
CA ILE A 107 -6.91 22.03 -1.16
C ILE A 107 -6.34 23.44 -0.95
N ARG A 108 -5.22 23.76 -1.59
CA ARG A 108 -4.57 25.09 -1.49
C ARG A 108 -5.42 26.18 -2.12
N GLU A 109 -6.11 25.90 -3.23
CA GLU A 109 -7.04 26.82 -3.87
C GLU A 109 -8.27 27.08 -3.00
N GLY A 110 -8.80 26.05 -2.35
CA GLY A 110 -9.85 26.21 -1.33
C GLY A 110 -9.39 27.06 -0.13
N ASP A 111 -8.14 26.91 0.31
CA ASP A 111 -7.55 27.74 1.37
C ASP A 111 -7.21 29.18 0.91
N LYS A 112 -7.07 29.40 -0.41
CA LYS A 112 -6.85 30.72 -1.05
C LYS A 112 -8.15 31.39 -1.52
N ALA A 113 -9.30 30.77 -1.32
CA ALA A 113 -10.59 31.35 -1.70
C ALA A 113 -10.74 32.76 -1.09
N GLU A 114 -11.19 33.72 -1.89
CA GLU A 114 -11.43 35.10 -1.44
C GLU A 114 -12.56 35.18 -0.40
N ASP A 115 -13.45 34.19 -0.39
CA ASP A 115 -14.52 34.06 0.59
C ASP A 115 -13.97 33.64 1.96
N GLU A 116 -14.00 34.59 2.89
CA GLU A 116 -13.57 34.44 4.28
C GLU A 116 -14.31 33.30 5.01
N TYR A 117 -15.58 33.04 4.69
CA TYR A 117 -16.35 31.96 5.30
C TYR A 117 -15.77 30.59 4.93
N VAL A 118 -15.45 30.36 3.65
CA VAL A 118 -14.87 29.10 3.17
C VAL A 118 -13.50 28.84 3.79
N ARG A 119 -12.67 29.89 3.88
CA ARG A 119 -11.33 29.82 4.49
C ARG A 119 -11.36 29.46 5.97
N HIS A 120 -12.37 29.90 6.71
CA HIS A 120 -12.47 29.69 8.15
C HIS A 120 -13.31 28.47 8.56
N THR A 121 -14.12 27.90 7.67
CA THR A 121 -15.03 26.78 7.99
C THR A 121 -14.29 25.58 8.59
N ARG A 122 -13.17 25.16 8.00
CA ARG A 122 -12.37 24.02 8.52
C ARG A 122 -11.77 24.30 9.92
N PRO A 123 -11.06 25.42 10.14
CA PRO A 123 -10.62 25.81 11.49
C PRO A 123 -11.76 25.92 12.51
N TRP A 124 -12.91 26.46 12.11
CA TRP A 124 -14.05 26.65 13.01
C TRP A 124 -14.63 25.33 13.49
N GLY A 125 -14.82 24.35 12.60
CA GLY A 125 -15.28 23.01 12.97
C GLY A 125 -14.36 22.33 13.99
N CYS A 126 -13.04 22.45 13.81
CA CYS A 126 -12.07 21.91 14.76
C CYS A 126 -12.10 22.62 16.11
N ARG A 127 -12.27 23.95 16.13
CA ARG A 127 -12.40 24.72 17.38
C ARG A 127 -13.70 24.37 18.12
N LEU A 128 -14.80 24.18 17.40
CA LEU A 128 -16.08 23.76 17.97
C LEU A 128 -15.97 22.38 18.62
N SER A 129 -15.27 21.45 17.97
CA SER A 129 -14.95 20.12 18.52
C SER A 129 -14.10 20.19 19.80
N LEU A 130 -13.13 21.10 19.88
CA LEU A 130 -12.38 21.33 21.12
C LEU A 130 -13.29 21.89 22.22
N TYR A 131 -14.09 22.91 21.92
CA TYR A 131 -14.97 23.52 22.91
C TYR A 131 -16.05 22.56 23.40
N SER A 132 -16.58 21.68 22.53
CA SER A 132 -17.55 20.66 22.95
C SER A 132 -16.92 19.62 23.88
N ALA A 133 -15.68 19.20 23.64
CA ALA A 133 -14.96 18.30 24.54
C ALA A 133 -14.68 18.95 25.90
N ILE A 134 -14.22 20.21 25.91
CA ILE A 134 -13.99 20.97 27.13
C ILE A 134 -15.30 21.10 27.92
N ALA A 135 -16.39 21.53 27.26
CA ALA A 135 -17.69 21.69 27.90
C ALA A 135 -18.22 20.36 28.48
N TYR A 136 -18.03 19.25 27.75
CA TYR A 136 -18.38 17.91 28.23
C TYR A 136 -17.62 17.57 29.53
N ILE A 137 -16.30 17.71 29.53
CA ILE A 137 -15.47 17.41 30.72
C ILE A 137 -15.92 18.24 31.92
N PHE A 138 -15.99 19.57 31.76
CA PHE A 138 -16.37 20.47 32.86
C PHE A 138 -17.78 20.23 33.38
N LEU A 139 -18.75 19.91 32.51
CA LEU A 139 -20.12 19.65 32.92
C LEU A 139 -20.24 18.35 33.71
N PHE A 140 -19.64 17.26 33.21
CA PHE A 140 -19.79 15.95 33.83
C PHE A 140 -18.90 15.78 35.07
N ASP A 141 -17.69 16.34 35.08
CA ASP A 141 -16.86 16.39 36.30
C ASP A 141 -17.43 17.38 37.33
N GLY A 142 -18.07 18.47 36.88
CA GLY A 142 -18.77 19.40 37.78
C GLY A 142 -19.99 18.75 38.44
N LEU A 143 -20.74 17.92 37.72
CA LEU A 143 -21.85 17.14 38.29
C LEU A 143 -21.36 16.07 39.26
N ASP A 144 -20.22 15.44 38.99
CA ASP A 144 -19.55 14.50 39.90
C ASP A 144 -19.14 15.18 41.22
N ALA A 145 -18.53 16.37 41.12
CA ALA A 145 -18.14 17.17 42.29
C ALA A 145 -19.32 17.60 43.19
N TRP A 146 -20.55 17.53 42.69
CA TRP A 146 -21.78 17.77 43.45
C TRP A 146 -22.56 16.49 43.78
N ASP A 147 -21.93 15.32 43.68
CA ASP A 147 -22.52 13.98 43.91
C ASP A 147 -23.77 13.70 43.06
N LYS A 148 -23.87 14.34 41.88
CA LYS A 148 -25.00 14.21 40.93
C LYS A 148 -24.61 13.51 39.62
N GLY A 149 -23.39 12.98 39.53
CA GLY A 149 -22.84 12.36 38.33
C GLY A 149 -21.82 11.26 38.67
N THR A 150 -21.17 10.75 37.62
CA THR A 150 -20.10 9.74 37.68
C THR A 150 -18.80 10.22 37.00
N GLY A 151 -18.67 11.52 36.76
CA GLY A 151 -17.57 12.13 36.01
C GLY A 151 -17.67 11.99 34.49
N ALA A 152 -16.76 12.65 33.79
CA ALA A 152 -16.65 12.61 32.33
C ALA A 152 -16.03 11.29 31.85
N ASN A 153 -16.64 10.64 30.85
CA ASN A 153 -16.04 9.48 30.21
C ASN A 153 -14.95 9.93 29.22
N TRP A 154 -13.73 9.47 29.47
CA TRP A 154 -12.57 9.82 28.67
C TRP A 154 -12.64 9.33 27.22
N GLU A 155 -13.34 8.23 26.93
CA GLU A 155 -13.57 7.75 25.56
C GLU A 155 -14.43 8.74 24.76
N ILE A 156 -15.48 9.28 25.39
CA ILE A 156 -16.36 10.28 24.78
C ILE A 156 -15.60 11.61 24.62
N ALA A 157 -14.85 12.02 25.64
CA ALA A 157 -14.02 13.22 25.57
C ALA A 157 -12.95 13.13 24.46
N ALA A 158 -12.28 11.98 24.34
CA ALA A 158 -11.32 11.71 23.28
C ALA A 158 -11.99 11.73 21.90
N GLY A 159 -13.14 11.06 21.75
CA GLY A 159 -13.92 11.09 20.51
C GLY A 159 -14.34 12.51 20.09
N LEU A 160 -14.74 13.35 21.04
CA LEU A 160 -15.07 14.75 20.79
C LEU A 160 -13.84 15.59 20.41
N MET A 161 -12.65 15.29 20.96
CA MET A 161 -11.40 15.99 20.61
C MET A 161 -10.72 15.51 19.33
N MET A 162 -11.08 14.33 18.80
CA MET A 162 -10.44 13.74 17.61
C MET A 162 -10.36 14.69 16.40
N PRO A 163 -11.43 15.40 15.99
CA PRO A 163 -11.38 16.33 14.85
C PRO A 163 -10.41 17.50 15.05
N PHE A 164 -10.21 17.96 16.29
CA PHE A 164 -9.24 19.00 16.62
C PHE A 164 -7.80 18.48 16.55
N LEU A 165 -7.53 17.32 17.17
CA LEU A 165 -6.20 16.72 17.20
C LEU A 165 -5.72 16.29 15.81
N THR A 166 -6.62 15.72 15.00
CA THR A 166 -6.33 15.35 13.61
C THR A 166 -6.00 16.56 12.76
N TYR A 167 -6.72 17.68 12.92
CA TYR A 167 -6.42 18.92 12.21
C TYR A 167 -5.07 19.54 12.61
N LEU A 168 -4.73 19.56 13.90
CA LEU A 168 -3.42 20.01 14.37
C LEU A 168 -2.29 19.08 13.90
N GLY A 169 -2.52 17.77 13.97
CA GLY A 169 -1.59 16.74 13.50
C GLY A 169 -1.30 16.88 12.01
N TRP A 170 -2.34 17.03 11.19
CA TRP A 170 -2.23 17.24 9.76
C TRP A 170 -1.47 18.52 9.44
N ARG A 171 -1.80 19.65 10.09
CA ARG A 171 -1.13 20.94 9.84
C ARG A 171 0.33 20.94 10.30
N THR A 172 0.68 20.13 11.30
CA THR A 172 2.07 19.95 11.76
C THR A 172 2.84 19.00 10.84
N ALA A 173 2.21 17.94 10.34
CA ALA A 173 2.81 17.02 9.36
C ALA A 173 3.03 17.71 8.01
N ASP A 174 2.08 18.54 7.57
CA ASP A 174 2.17 19.36 6.35
C ASP A 174 3.34 20.35 6.42
N LYS A 175 3.50 21.07 7.55
CA LYS A 175 4.64 21.96 7.78
C LYS A 175 6.00 21.25 7.88
N ARG A 176 6.03 19.97 8.22
CA ARG A 176 7.25 19.16 8.34
C ARG A 176 7.54 18.32 7.09
N GLY A 177 6.75 18.47 6.02
CA GLY A 177 6.92 17.68 4.79
C GLY A 177 6.64 16.18 4.97
N MET A 178 5.91 15.80 6.02
CA MET A 178 5.60 14.41 6.38
C MET A 178 4.24 13.93 5.84
N THR A 179 3.70 14.58 4.81
CA THR A 179 2.43 14.16 4.16
C THR A 179 2.66 12.91 3.33
N LYS A 180 2.77 11.75 3.99
CA LYS A 180 2.42 10.48 3.37
C LYS A 180 0.90 10.47 3.22
N GLY A 181 0.41 10.24 2.01
CA GLY A 181 -1.01 10.34 1.68
C GLY A 181 -1.91 9.51 2.60
N THR A 182 -3.14 9.97 2.80
CA THR A 182 -4.16 9.40 3.71
C THR A 182 -4.35 7.89 3.60
N GLY A 183 -4.05 7.29 2.43
CA GLY A 183 -4.07 5.84 2.22
C GLY A 183 -3.03 5.06 3.03
N SER A 184 -1.88 5.66 3.37
CA SER A 184 -0.86 4.98 4.19
C SER A 184 -1.25 4.89 5.66
N MET A 185 -2.08 5.80 6.16
CA MET A 185 -2.50 5.81 7.57
C MET A 185 -3.57 4.77 7.89
N VAL A 186 -4.50 4.50 6.97
CA VAL A 186 -5.47 3.39 7.15
C VAL A 186 -4.75 2.04 7.06
N GLY A 187 -3.76 1.94 6.16
CA GLY A 187 -2.87 0.78 6.06
C GLY A 187 -2.06 0.57 7.34
N ASP A 188 -1.36 1.60 7.80
CA ASP A 188 -0.55 1.56 9.02
C ASP A 188 -1.42 1.31 10.26
N ALA A 189 -2.59 1.97 10.39
CA ALA A 189 -3.54 1.72 11.47
C ALA A 189 -4.06 0.28 11.45
N MET A 190 -4.43 -0.27 10.29
CA MET A 190 -4.85 -1.67 10.15
C MET A 190 -3.72 -2.64 10.47
N THR A 191 -2.48 -2.39 10.02
CA THR A 191 -1.34 -3.25 10.35
C THR A 191 -0.97 -3.17 11.82
N THR A 192 -1.09 -1.99 12.44
CA THR A 192 -0.87 -1.80 13.88
C THR A 192 -1.96 -2.50 14.68
N LEU A 193 -3.22 -2.38 14.27
CA LEU A 193 -4.36 -3.10 14.86
C LEU A 193 -4.21 -4.62 14.73
N LYS A 194 -3.67 -5.09 13.60
CA LYS A 194 -3.41 -6.52 13.32
C LYS A 194 -2.18 -7.05 14.05
N SER A 195 -1.25 -6.17 14.43
CA SER A 195 -0.07 -6.49 15.23
C SER A 195 -0.33 -6.46 16.74
N LEU A 196 -1.40 -5.80 17.17
CA LEU A 196 -1.87 -5.81 18.54
C LEU A 196 -2.58 -7.14 18.81
N SER A 197 -1.85 -8.06 19.43
CA SER A 197 -2.44 -9.27 20.01
C SER A 197 -3.52 -8.87 21.01
N PRO A 198 -4.69 -9.53 21.00
CA PRO A 198 -5.74 -9.22 21.96
C PRO A 198 -5.21 -9.50 23.38
N LEU A 199 -5.31 -8.48 24.24
CA LEU A 199 -4.96 -8.56 25.65
C LEU A 199 -6.19 -8.99 26.45
N ASP A 200 -6.00 -9.84 27.46
CA ASP A 200 -7.03 -10.16 28.45
C ASP A 200 -7.33 -8.92 29.34
N ARG A 201 -8.43 -8.94 30.09
CA ARG A 201 -8.82 -7.92 31.10
C ARG A 201 -7.73 -7.64 32.13
N SER A 202 -6.76 -8.53 32.29
CA SER A 202 -5.57 -8.38 33.12
C SER A 202 -4.37 -7.71 32.43
N GLY A 203 -4.49 -7.32 31.15
CA GLY A 203 -3.41 -6.70 30.37
C GLY A 203 -2.39 -7.69 29.79
N ASN A 204 -2.64 -9.00 29.89
CA ASN A 204 -1.73 -10.03 29.40
C ASN A 204 -2.08 -10.50 27.98
N PRO A 205 -1.10 -10.78 27.11
CA PRO A 205 -1.34 -11.25 25.74
C PRO A 205 -2.01 -12.63 25.72
N ILE A 206 -3.12 -12.75 24.99
CA ILE A 206 -3.86 -14.00 24.85
C ILE A 206 -3.09 -14.92 23.89
N PRO A 207 -2.68 -16.13 24.33
CA PRO A 207 -1.98 -17.07 23.45
C PRO A 207 -2.91 -17.53 22.31
N PRO A 208 -2.37 -17.73 21.09
CA PRO A 208 -3.17 -18.19 19.95
C PRO A 208 -3.78 -19.56 20.26
N ARG A 209 -5.10 -19.72 20.03
CA ARG A 209 -5.76 -21.02 20.20
C ARG A 209 -5.09 -22.06 19.30
N PRO A 210 -4.76 -23.25 19.81
CA PRO A 210 -4.23 -24.32 18.97
C PRO A 210 -5.24 -24.63 17.86
N ARG A 211 -4.79 -24.58 16.61
CA ARG A 211 -5.58 -25.06 15.48
C ARG A 211 -5.81 -26.55 15.71
N GLY A 212 -7.07 -26.92 15.95
CA GLY A 212 -7.47 -28.32 16.01
C GLY A 212 -7.11 -29.04 14.72
N TYR A 213 -6.75 -30.31 14.89
CA TYR A 213 -6.45 -31.30 13.84
C TYR A 213 -7.56 -31.41 12.80
#